data_AF-M1A3X1-F1
#
_entry.id   AF-M1A3X1-F1
#
_cell.length_a   1.000
_cell.length_b   1.000
_cell.length_c   1.000
_cell.angle_alpha   90.00
_cell.angle_beta   90.00
_cell.angle_gamma   90.00
#
_symmetry.space_group_name_H-M   'P 1'
#
loop_
_entity.id
_entity.type
_entity.pdbx_description
1 polymer ?
#
loop_
_entity_poly.entity_id
_entity_poly.type
_entity_poly.pdbx_seq_one_letter_code
_entity_poly.pdbx_strand_id
1 'polypeptide(L)'
;MDDIVGHEDEQERGHVASIIECYMKEYGASKQETYIKFQKEVTNAWKDINKELFRPTEVPMFVLERVLNLARVIDTLYKEEDGYTNAKGKT
;
A
#
# COMPACT_ATOMS: atom_id res chain seq x y z
N MET A 1 -1.47 -0.52 0.27
CA MET A 1 -1.58 -1.37 1.48
C MET A 1 -2.64 -0.77 2.37
N ASP A 2 -2.45 0.46 2.84
CA ASP A 2 -3.44 1.28 3.56
C ASP A 2 -4.87 1.13 3.02
N ASP A 3 -5.14 1.59 1.79
CA ASP A 3 -6.47 1.44 1.14
C ASP A 3 -7.00 0.01 1.05
N ILE A 4 -6.16 -1.03 1.05
CA ILE A 4 -6.62 -2.43 0.98
C ILE A 4 -7.04 -2.91 2.37
N VAL A 5 -6.25 -2.56 3.39
CA VAL A 5 -6.42 -3.04 4.76
C VAL A 5 -7.47 -2.23 5.50
N GLY A 6 -7.49 -0.91 5.31
CA GLY A 6 -8.49 -0.01 5.91
C GLY A 6 -9.84 0.00 5.21
N HIS A 7 -9.95 -0.57 4.00
CA HIS A 7 -11.11 -0.42 3.12
C HIS A 7 -12.48 -0.57 3.81
N GLU A 8 -12.70 -1.64 4.59
CA GLU A 8 -14.01 -1.87 5.23
C GLU A 8 -14.35 -0.79 6.24
N ASP A 9 -13.42 -0.50 7.15
CA ASP A 9 -13.61 0.46 8.23
C ASP A 9 -13.77 1.88 7.67
N GLU A 10 -13.06 2.18 6.58
CA GLU A 10 -13.15 3.44 5.85
C GLU A 10 -14.48 3.63 5.15
N GLN A 11 -15.02 2.58 4.52
CA GLN A 11 -16.34 2.63 3.92
C GLN A 11 -17.45 2.71 4.99
N GLU A 12 -17.31 1.99 6.11
CA GLU A 12 -18.28 2.04 7.20
C GLU A 12 -18.42 3.44 7.81
N ARG A 13 -17.31 4.17 7.97
CA ARG A 13 -17.31 5.54 8.50
C ARG A 13 -17.62 6.62 7.45
N GLY A 14 -17.91 6.23 6.20
CA GLY A 14 -18.22 7.16 5.11
C GLY A 14 -17.02 7.99 4.64
N HIS A 15 -15.83 7.40 4.63
CA HIS A 15 -14.63 8.06 4.11
C HIS A 15 -14.72 8.28 2.59
N VAL A 16 -13.80 9.09 2.05
CA VAL A 16 -13.72 9.35 0.62
C VAL A 16 -13.38 8.06 -0.15
N ALA A 17 -13.73 8.01 -1.44
CA ALA A 17 -13.38 6.89 -2.31
C ALA A 17 -11.87 6.64 -2.33
N SER A 18 -11.47 5.41 -2.02
CA SER A 18 -10.10 4.91 -2.10
C SER A 18 -9.79 4.40 -3.52
N ILE A 19 -8.59 3.87 -3.73
CA ILE A 19 -8.23 3.22 -4.98
C ILE A 19 -9.15 2.02 -5.31
N ILE A 20 -9.76 1.40 -4.30
CA ILE A 20 -10.65 0.25 -4.48
C ILE A 20 -11.95 0.69 -5.15
N GLU A 21 -12.64 1.70 -4.62
CA GLU A 21 -13.87 2.25 -5.21
C GLU A 21 -13.61 2.80 -6.60
N CYS A 22 -12.48 3.51 -6.77
CA CYS A 22 -12.10 4.09 -8.06
C CYS A 22 -11.96 2.99 -9.12
N TYR A 23 -11.22 1.92 -8.81
CA TYR A 23 -10.98 0.82 -9.74
C TYR A 23 -12.25 0.02 -10.03
N MET A 24 -13.05 -0.31 -9.00
CA MET A 24 -14.32 -1.02 -9.18
C MET A 24 -15.29 -0.22 -10.06
N LYS A 25 -15.36 1.10 -9.87
CA LYS A 25 -16.24 1.97 -10.65
C LYS A 25 -15.76 2.14 -12.09
N GLU A 26 -14.46 2.30 -12.31
CA GLU A 26 -13.89 2.52 -13.64
C GLU A 26 -13.95 1.27 -14.52
N TYR A 27 -13.67 0.10 -13.94
CA TYR A 27 -13.53 -1.16 -14.68
C TYR A 27 -14.69 -2.14 -14.49
N GLY A 28 -15.68 -1.81 -13.66
CA GLY A 28 -16.76 -2.73 -13.30
C GLY A 28 -16.29 -3.99 -12.57
N ALA A 29 -15.09 -3.94 -11.98
CA ALA A 29 -14.47 -5.08 -11.32
C ALA A 29 -15.15 -5.42 -9.99
N SER A 30 -15.11 -6.69 -9.61
CA SER A 30 -15.49 -7.08 -8.25
C SER A 30 -14.45 -6.61 -7.23
N LYS A 31 -14.86 -6.51 -5.97
CA LYS A 31 -13.98 -6.17 -4.85
C LYS A 31 -12.81 -7.16 -4.71
N GLN A 32 -13.08 -8.45 -4.84
CA GLN A 32 -12.07 -9.50 -4.75
C GLN A 32 -11.03 -9.40 -5.87
N GLU A 33 -11.46 -9.16 -7.12
CA GLU A 33 -10.54 -8.92 -8.24
C GLU A 33 -9.67 -7.70 -7.99
N THR A 34 -10.27 -6.64 -7.44
CA THR A 34 -9.58 -5.39 -7.11
C THR A 34 -8.51 -5.59 -6.02
N TYR A 35 -8.83 -6.35 -4.96
CA TYR A 35 -7.85 -6.72 -3.93
C TYR A 35 -6.68 -7.52 -4.49
N ILE A 36 -6.96 -8.56 -5.28
CA ILE A 36 -5.92 -9.39 -5.90
C ILE A 36 -5.02 -8.54 -6.81
N LYS A 37 -5.62 -7.64 -7.60
CA LYS A 37 -4.89 -6.72 -8.48
C LYS A 37 -3.93 -5.85 -7.67
N PHE A 38 -4.40 -5.16 -6.63
CA PHE A 38 -3.54 -4.24 -5.88
C PHE A 38 -2.54 -4.93 -4.94
N GLN A 39 -2.85 -6.11 -4.41
CA GLN A 39 -1.84 -6.94 -3.71
C GLN A 39 -0.70 -7.34 -4.65
N LYS A 40 -1.02 -7.65 -5.92
CA LYS A 40 -0.02 -7.90 -6.95
C LYS A 40 0.79 -6.65 -7.29
N GLU A 41 0.15 -5.48 -7.40
CA GLU A 41 0.85 -4.21 -7.64
C GLU A 41 1.82 -3.86 -6.50
N VAL A 42 1.43 -4.07 -5.24
CA VAL A 42 2.32 -3.92 -4.09
C VAL A 42 3.54 -4.85 -4.20
N THR A 43 3.33 -6.11 -4.58
CA THR A 43 4.42 -7.07 -4.80
C THR A 43 5.35 -6.63 -5.93
N ASN A 44 4.80 -6.08 -7.01
CA ASN A 44 5.58 -5.56 -8.14
C ASN A 44 6.37 -4.30 -7.74
N ALA A 45 5.75 -3.38 -7.00
CA ALA A 45 6.42 -2.17 -6.51
C ALA A 45 7.63 -2.52 -5.62
N TRP A 46 7.53 -3.54 -4.78
CA TRP A 46 8.68 -4.05 -4.01
C TRP A 46 9.82 -4.57 -4.90
N LYS A 47 9.50 -5.25 -6.01
CA LYS A 47 10.52 -5.69 -6.99
C LYS A 47 11.18 -4.50 -7.68
N ASP A 48 10.41 -3.48 -8.01
CA ASP A 48 10.92 -2.25 -8.63
C ASP A 48 11.84 -1.50 -7.67
N ILE A 49 11.44 -1.30 -6.40
CA ILE A 49 12.29 -0.69 -5.36
C ILE A 49 13.63 -1.43 -5.26
N ASN A 50 13.59 -2.77 -5.16
CA ASN A 50 14.80 -3.58 -5.08
C ASN A 50 15.69 -3.39 -6.31
N LYS A 51 15.10 -3.40 -7.51
CA LYS A 51 15.83 -3.24 -8.77
C LYS A 51 16.49 -1.87 -8.88
N GLU A 52 15.78 -0.79 -8.52
CA GLU A 52 16.31 0.57 -8.60
C GLU A 52 17.42 0.82 -7.59
N LEU A 53 17.37 0.20 -6.39
CA LEU A 53 18.46 0.31 -5.40
C LEU A 53 19.78 -0.32 -5.86
N PHE A 54 19.75 -1.25 -6.84
CA PHE A 54 20.96 -1.83 -7.43
C PHE A 54 21.48 -1.04 -8.64
N ARG A 55 20.75 -0.03 -9.12
CA ARG A 55 21.18 0.75 -10.28
C ARG A 55 22.08 1.91 -9.86
N PRO A 56 23.08 2.28 -10.69
CA PRO A 56 23.80 3.53 -10.51
C PRO A 56 22.83 4.70 -10.50
N THR A 57 23.00 5.59 -9.53
CA THR A 57 22.16 6.77 -9.34
C THR A 57 23.00 7.91 -8.80
N GLU A 58 22.64 9.13 -9.18
CA GLU A 58 23.27 10.35 -8.66
C GLU A 58 22.77 10.69 -7.25
N VAL A 59 21.70 10.04 -6.80
CA VAL A 59 21.10 10.26 -5.49
C VAL A 59 21.92 9.53 -4.41
N PRO A 60 22.35 10.23 -3.34
CA PRO A 60 23.06 9.58 -2.24
C PRO A 60 22.23 8.48 -1.57
N MET A 61 22.88 7.36 -1.23
CA MET A 61 22.22 6.19 -0.63
C MET A 61 21.42 6.53 0.64
N PHE A 62 21.95 7.41 1.49
CA PHE A 62 21.26 7.80 2.74
C PHE A 62 19.90 8.47 2.49
N VAL A 63 19.68 9.09 1.31
CA VAL A 63 18.38 9.66 0.92
C VAL A 63 17.43 8.55 0.50
N LEU A 64 17.92 7.60 -0.32
CA LEU A 64 17.13 6.45 -0.79
C LEU A 64 16.71 5.54 0.37
N GLU A 65 17.57 5.37 1.36
CA GLU A 65 17.26 4.63 2.59
C GLU A 65 16.08 5.23 3.36
N ARG A 66 15.87 6.55 3.32
CA ARG A 66 14.69 7.17 3.96
C ARG A 66 13.41 6.72 3.29
N VAL A 67 13.38 6.70 1.95
CA VAL A 67 12.21 6.28 1.16
C VAL A 67 11.97 4.77 1.32
N LEU A 68 13.03 3.97 1.27
CA LEU A 68 12.95 2.53 1.52
C LEU A 68 12.41 2.22 2.91
N ASN A 69 12.90 2.91 3.94
CA ASN A 69 12.44 2.70 5.31
C ASN A 69 11.00 3.17 5.50
N LEU A 70 10.57 4.23 4.82
CA LEU A 70 9.15 4.62 4.80
C LEU A 70 8.27 3.51 4.20
N ALA A 71 8.67 2.93 3.06
CA ALA A 71 7.95 1.81 2.46
C ALA A 71 7.85 0.60 3.41
N ARG A 72 8.94 0.28 4.13
CA ARG A 72 8.96 -0.78 5.17
C ARG A 72 8.02 -0.48 6.33
N VAL A 73 7.95 0.78 6.77
CA VAL A 73 7.03 1.20 7.84
C VAL A 73 5.59 1.00 7.39
N ILE A 74 5.22 1.43 6.17
CA ILE A 74 3.87 1.20 5.64
C ILE A 74 3.55 -0.29 5.52
N ASP A 75 4.49 -1.09 5.02
CA ASP A 75 4.34 -2.56 4.94
C ASP A 75 4.11 -3.19 6.31
N THR A 76 4.80 -2.69 7.34
CA THR A 76 4.66 -3.16 8.73
C THR A 76 3.31 -2.73 9.33
N LEU A 77 2.97 -1.45 9.22
CA LEU A 77 1.75 -0.88 9.80
C LEU A 77 0.48 -1.47 9.20
N TYR A 78 0.50 -1.89 7.94
CA TYR A 78 -0.67 -2.36 7.21
C TYR A 78 -0.50 -3.79 6.71
N LYS A 79 0.19 -4.63 7.48
CA LYS A 79 0.45 -6.01 7.09
C LYS A 79 -0.79 -6.90 7.16
N GLU A 80 -1.56 -6.77 8.24
CA GLU A 80 -2.73 -7.60 8.52
C GLU A 80 -3.96 -6.76 8.90
N GLU A 81 -3.75 -5.70 9.67
CA GLU A 81 -4.77 -4.74 10.10
C GLU A 81 -4.22 -3.31 10.03
N ASP A 82 -5.06 -2.31 10.21
CA ASP A 82 -4.62 -0.91 10.28
C ASP A 82 -3.90 -0.65 11.61
N GLY A 83 -2.58 -0.82 11.64
CA GLY A 83 -1.75 -0.54 12.81
C GLY A 83 -1.44 0.95 13.02
N TYR A 84 -1.91 1.85 12.15
CA TYR A 84 -1.62 3.28 12.23
C TYR A 84 -2.75 4.07 12.91
N THR A 85 -4.00 3.90 12.45
CA THR A 85 -5.13 4.68 12.99
C THR A 85 -5.98 3.90 13.99
N ASN A 86 -5.93 2.57 13.97
CA ASN A 86 -6.63 1.75 14.95
C ASN A 86 -5.76 1.57 16.21
N ALA A 87 -6.17 2.17 17.32
CA ALA A 87 -5.48 2.06 18.61
C ALA A 87 -5.41 0.62 19.18
N LYS A 88 -6.19 -0.31 18.62
CA LYS A 88 -6.15 -1.74 18.96
C LYS A 88 -5.35 -2.57 17.96
N GLY A 89 -4.90 -1.97 16.86
CA GLY A 89 -4.12 -2.63 15.83
C GLY A 89 -2.73 -3.01 16.32
N LYS A 90 -2.18 -4.06 15.73
CA LYS A 90 -0.83 -4.58 15.96
C LYS A 90 0.09 -4.14 14.83
N THR A 91 1.36 -3.92 15.18
CA THR A 91 2.46 -3.58 14.28
C THR A 91 3.52 -4.67 14.29
#